data_AF-A0AAU8HUK8-F1
#
_entry.id   AF-A0AAU8HUK8-F1
#
_cell.length_a   1.000
_cell.length_b   1.000
_cell.length_c   1.000
_cell.angle_alpha   90.00
_cell.angle_beta   90.00
_cell.angle_gamma   90.00
#
_symmetry.space_group_name_H-M   'P 1'
#
loop_
_entity.id
_entity.type
_entity.pdbx_description
1 polymer ?
#
loop_
_entity_poly.entity_id
_entity_poly.type
_entity_poly.pdbx_seq_one_letter_code
_entity_poly.pdbx_strand_id
1 'polypeptide(L)'
;MSTKGSALIKTIVTLSFLAMVLVNLLANIIPINDVETGDVSEAFENLFAPAGFTFAIWGVIYISLAGYTVYQLGLFHKAGNYKGDLLKKVGVYFTISSIANILWIFAWHYYLIGVSMVLMVVILVSLILIYSELNQSKLDRRDRVFLKYPFSIYFGWITVATIANVFTLMVSVGWDGLGLSGQILTAIAIIIGLAIAVTIIKRNKDILYGLVIIGAL
;
A
#
# COMPACT_ATOMS: atom_id res chain seq x y z
N MET A 1 -18.67 6.87 25.45
CA MET A 1 -18.31 5.89 24.41
C MET A 1 -17.71 4.67 25.08
N SER A 2 -18.18 3.45 24.80
CA SER A 2 -17.73 2.24 25.52
C SER A 2 -16.24 1.99 25.30
N THR A 3 -15.45 2.04 26.38
CA THR A 3 -14.00 1.80 26.44
C THR A 3 -13.59 0.48 25.77
N LYS A 4 -14.49 -0.52 25.75
CA LYS A 4 -14.28 -1.83 25.11
C LYS A 4 -14.10 -1.73 23.59
N GLY A 5 -14.86 -0.87 22.91
CA GLY A 5 -14.80 -0.73 21.45
C GLY A 5 -13.48 -0.12 20.96
N SER A 6 -12.89 0.78 21.75
CA SER A 6 -11.58 1.38 21.45
C SER A 6 -10.43 0.41 21.70
N ALA A 7 -10.51 -0.41 22.75
CA ALA A 7 -9.50 -1.44 23.03
C ALA A 7 -9.47 -2.53 21.94
N LEU A 8 -10.65 -2.94 21.45
CA LEU A 8 -10.75 -3.95 20.40
C LEU A 8 -10.08 -3.51 19.09
N ILE A 9 -10.38 -2.30 18.60
CA ILE A 9 -9.79 -1.81 17.35
C ILE A 9 -8.27 -1.67 17.44
N LYS A 10 -7.75 -1.21 18.59
CA LYS A 10 -6.30 -1.12 18.84
C LYS A 10 -5.62 -2.47 18.76
N THR A 11 -6.25 -3.49 19.36
CA THR A 11 -5.75 -4.87 19.35
C THR A 11 -5.74 -5.43 17.93
N ILE A 12 -6.85 -5.27 17.20
CA ILE A 12 -6.98 -5.76 15.82
C ILE A 12 -5.94 -5.12 14.90
N VAL A 13 -5.79 -3.78 14.93
CA VAL A 13 -4.77 -3.06 14.15
C VAL A 13 -3.37 -3.58 14.44
N THR A 14 -3.05 -3.79 15.72
CA THR A 14 -1.72 -4.24 16.13
C THR A 14 -1.46 -5.65 15.62
N LEU A 15 -2.41 -6.57 15.82
CA LEU A 15 -2.27 -7.96 15.37
C LEU A 15 -2.22 -8.05 13.84
N SER A 16 -3.06 -7.29 13.12
CA SER A 16 -3.06 -7.30 11.66
C SER A 16 -1.77 -6.74 11.08
N PHE A 17 -1.22 -5.68 11.69
CA PHE A 17 0.08 -5.13 11.29
C PHE A 17 1.22 -6.12 11.52
N LEU A 18 1.30 -6.72 12.71
CA LEU A 18 2.34 -7.70 13.03
C LEU A 18 2.26 -8.92 12.11
N ALA A 19 1.06 -9.44 11.85
CA ALA A 19 0.85 -10.53 10.92
C ALA A 19 1.26 -10.15 9.49
N MET A 20 0.91 -8.96 9.02
CA MET A 20 1.28 -8.47 7.69
C MET A 20 2.80 -8.39 7.53
N VAL A 21 3.49 -7.76 8.48
CA VAL A 21 4.96 -7.65 8.46
C VAL A 21 5.60 -9.03 8.51
N LEU A 22 5.11 -9.92 9.38
CA LEU A 22 5.64 -11.27 9.50
C LEU A 22 5.51 -12.04 8.19
N VAL A 23 4.33 -12.03 7.54
CA VAL A 23 4.11 -12.77 6.29
C VAL A 23 4.99 -12.22 5.16
N ASN A 24 5.10 -10.90 5.01
CA ASN A 24 5.97 -10.31 3.98
C ASN A 24 7.45 -10.60 4.26
N LEU A 25 7.88 -10.59 5.52
CA LEU A 25 9.24 -10.98 5.89
C LEU A 25 9.50 -12.45 5.55
N LEU A 26 8.59 -13.34 5.95
CA LEU A 26 8.69 -14.77 5.66
C LEU A 26 8.72 -15.04 4.16
N ALA A 27 7.95 -14.31 3.35
CA ALA A 27 7.95 -14.44 1.89
C ALA A 27 9.33 -14.22 1.25
N ASN A 28 10.21 -13.46 1.90
CA ASN A 28 11.58 -13.19 1.41
C ASN A 28 12.66 -14.02 2.13
N ILE A 29 12.35 -14.66 3.27
CA ILE A 29 13.31 -15.50 4.03
C ILE A 29 13.10 -16.98 3.75
N ILE A 30 11.83 -17.40 3.68
CA ILE A 30 11.38 -18.76 3.41
C ILE A 30 10.52 -18.65 2.15
N PRO A 31 11.14 -18.62 0.95
CA PRO A 31 10.46 -18.34 -0.32
C PRO A 31 9.16 -19.14 -0.40
N ILE A 32 8.03 -18.45 -0.36
CA ILE A 32 6.73 -19.12 -0.37
C ILE A 32 6.57 -19.73 -1.75
N ASN A 33 6.24 -21.02 -1.83
CA ASN A 33 6.18 -21.76 -3.09
C ASN A 33 7.54 -21.79 -3.83
N ASP A 34 8.66 -21.73 -3.10
CA ASP A 34 10.04 -21.71 -3.64
C ASP A 34 10.33 -20.54 -4.60
N VAL A 35 9.58 -19.45 -4.45
CA VAL A 35 9.64 -18.25 -5.30
C VAL A 35 9.75 -17.01 -4.41
N GLU A 36 10.59 -16.05 -4.76
CA GLU A 36 10.63 -14.75 -4.08
C GLU A 36 9.62 -13.76 -4.69
N THR A 37 9.31 -12.68 -3.97
CA THR A 37 8.34 -11.68 -4.45
C THR A 37 8.79 -11.03 -5.77
N GLY A 38 10.11 -10.83 -5.94
CA GLY A 38 10.72 -10.28 -7.14
C GLY A 38 10.64 -11.23 -8.33
N ASP A 39 10.86 -12.52 -8.11
CA ASP A 39 10.87 -13.56 -9.15
C ASP A 39 9.55 -13.64 -9.92
N VAL A 40 8.41 -13.48 -9.25
CA VAL A 40 7.10 -13.43 -9.93
C VAL A 40 7.03 -12.24 -10.89
N SER A 41 7.57 -11.08 -10.48
CA SER A 41 7.59 -9.90 -11.35
C SER A 41 8.52 -10.09 -12.55
N GLU A 42 9.62 -10.82 -12.38
CA GLU A 42 10.54 -11.17 -13.47
C GLU A 42 9.94 -12.23 -14.41
N ALA A 43 9.16 -13.17 -13.89
CA ALA A 43 8.48 -14.20 -14.68
C ALA A 43 7.43 -13.63 -15.65
N PHE A 44 6.86 -12.44 -15.35
CA PHE A 44 5.95 -11.71 -16.23
C PHE A 44 6.60 -10.43 -16.74
N GLU A 45 7.68 -10.59 -17.52
CA GLU A 45 8.47 -9.48 -18.04
C GLU A 45 7.58 -8.40 -18.68
N ASN A 46 7.63 -7.21 -18.08
CA ASN A 46 7.07 -6.00 -18.63
C ASN A 46 7.99 -4.84 -18.29
N LEU A 47 8.18 -3.91 -19.23
CA LEU A 47 9.15 -2.82 -19.10
C LEU A 47 8.75 -1.76 -18.04
N PHE A 48 7.58 -1.88 -17.42
CA PHE A 48 7.12 -1.00 -16.35
C PHE A 48 7.42 -1.54 -14.94
N ALA A 49 7.64 -2.86 -14.78
CA ALA A 49 7.90 -3.44 -13.47
C ALA A 49 9.08 -2.72 -12.78
N PRO A 50 8.89 -2.21 -11.54
CA PRO A 50 9.95 -1.52 -10.83
C PRO A 50 11.18 -2.42 -10.65
N ALA A 51 12.37 -1.86 -10.79
CA ALA A 51 13.62 -2.59 -10.59
C ALA A 51 13.68 -3.21 -9.18
N GLY A 52 14.29 -4.40 -9.04
CA GLY A 52 14.29 -5.17 -7.77
C GLY A 52 14.71 -4.37 -6.52
N PHE A 53 15.65 -3.43 -6.64
CA PHE A 53 16.06 -2.58 -5.51
C PHE A 53 14.95 -1.65 -4.99
N THR A 54 13.97 -1.29 -5.83
CA THR A 54 12.85 -0.40 -5.45
C THR A 54 11.97 -1.03 -4.38
N PHE A 55 11.95 -2.36 -4.27
CA PHE A 55 11.24 -3.09 -3.22
C PHE A 55 11.78 -2.79 -1.81
N ALA A 56 12.97 -2.21 -1.67
CA ALA A 56 13.48 -1.71 -0.38
C ALA A 56 12.55 -0.67 0.28
N ILE A 57 11.67 -0.02 -0.49
CA ILE A 57 10.63 0.88 0.01
C ILE A 57 9.70 0.21 1.04
N TRP A 58 9.51 -1.11 0.96
CA TRP A 58 8.71 -1.85 1.94
C TRP A 58 9.25 -1.71 3.36
N GLY A 59 10.58 -1.65 3.53
CA GLY A 59 11.18 -1.39 4.84
C GLY A 59 10.76 -0.02 5.40
N VAL A 60 10.77 1.02 4.56
CA VAL A 60 10.32 2.37 4.93
C VAL A 60 8.82 2.37 5.26
N ILE A 61 8.01 1.67 4.46
CA ILE A 61 6.56 1.51 4.69
C ILE A 61 6.33 0.84 6.04
N TYR A 62 6.95 -0.30 6.33
CA TYR A 62 6.74 -1.02 7.60
C TYR A 62 7.20 -0.23 8.82
N ILE A 63 8.34 0.47 8.75
CA ILE A 63 8.80 1.33 9.85
C ILE A 63 7.81 2.47 10.10
N SER A 64 7.34 3.12 9.04
CA SER A 64 6.37 4.22 9.17
C SER A 64 5.01 3.73 9.71
N LEU A 65 4.53 2.56 9.27
CA LEU A 65 3.30 1.92 9.76
C LEU A 65 3.43 1.40 11.20
N ALA A 66 4.63 0.99 11.63
CA ALA A 66 4.91 0.71 13.03
C ALA A 66 4.72 1.98 13.87
N GLY A 67 5.23 3.12 13.41
CA GLY A 67 5.00 4.42 14.03
C GLY A 67 3.50 4.74 14.17
N TYR A 68 2.72 4.52 13.12
CA TYR A 68 1.25 4.64 13.17
C TYR A 68 0.63 3.69 14.20
N THR A 69 1.04 2.42 14.23
CA THR A 69 0.49 1.42 15.13
C THR A 69 0.74 1.79 16.60
N VAL A 70 1.94 2.27 16.93
CA VAL A 70 2.28 2.78 18.27
C VAL A 70 1.46 4.03 18.60
N TYR A 71 1.22 4.90 17.61
CA TYR A 71 0.36 6.07 17.76
C TYR A 71 -1.10 5.69 18.07
N GLN A 72 -1.65 4.70 17.35
CA GLN A 72 -2.99 4.14 17.54
C GLN A 72 -3.21 3.62 18.97
N LEU A 73 -2.16 3.05 19.59
CA LEU A 73 -2.23 2.56 20.98
C LEU A 73 -2.45 3.68 22.01
N GLY A 74 -2.19 4.95 21.64
CA GLY A 74 -2.38 6.12 22.50
C GLY A 74 -1.12 6.54 23.24
N LEU A 75 0.05 6.03 22.84
CA LEU A 75 1.33 6.35 23.50
C LEU A 75 1.83 7.78 23.22
N PHE A 76 1.33 8.41 22.15
CA PHE A 76 1.77 9.74 21.72
C PHE A 76 0.64 10.79 21.62
N HIS A 77 -0.59 10.44 22.04
CA HIS A 77 -1.71 11.39 22.07
C HIS A 77 -2.66 11.12 23.24
N LYS A 78 -3.34 12.17 23.72
CA LYS A 78 -4.51 12.03 24.60
C LYS A 78 -5.76 11.92 23.71
N ALA A 79 -6.61 10.93 23.97
CA ALA A 79 -7.79 10.68 23.16
C ALA A 79 -8.91 11.68 23.48
N GLY A 80 -9.19 12.61 22.57
CA GLY A 80 -10.46 13.34 22.53
C GLY A 80 -11.46 12.62 21.61
N ASN A 81 -12.76 12.88 21.77
CA ASN A 81 -13.82 12.16 21.04
C ASN A 81 -13.62 12.14 19.52
N TYR A 82 -13.39 13.31 18.89
CA TYR A 82 -13.16 13.42 17.45
C TYR A 82 -11.94 12.61 16.96
N LYS A 83 -10.84 12.65 17.71
CA LYS A 83 -9.60 11.93 17.38
C LYS A 83 -9.79 10.42 17.50
N GLY A 84 -10.59 9.97 18.47
CA GLY A 84 -10.96 8.56 18.64
C GLY A 84 -11.74 8.00 17.45
N ASP A 85 -12.69 8.77 16.90
CA ASP A 85 -13.49 8.35 15.74
C ASP A 85 -12.64 8.23 14.47
N LEU A 86 -11.75 9.20 14.21
CA LEU A 86 -10.82 9.16 13.09
C LEU A 86 -9.91 7.92 13.18
N LEU A 87 -9.27 7.70 14.33
CA LEU A 87 -8.39 6.56 14.57
C LEU A 87 -9.12 5.23 14.41
N LYS A 88 -10.39 5.16 14.81
CA LYS A 88 -11.21 3.96 14.62
C LYS A 88 -11.44 3.68 13.13
N LYS A 89 -11.88 4.68 12.36
CA LYS A 89 -12.12 4.51 10.92
C LYS A 89 -10.84 4.12 10.17
N VAL A 90 -9.76 4.85 10.40
CA VAL A 90 -8.44 4.57 9.81
C VAL A 90 -7.96 3.17 10.21
N GLY A 91 -8.15 2.78 11.47
CA GLY A 91 -7.83 1.44 11.97
C GLY A 91 -8.58 0.32 11.25
N VAL A 92 -9.88 0.51 10.95
CA VAL A 92 -10.69 -0.48 10.21
C VAL A 92 -10.15 -0.64 8.79
N TYR A 93 -9.99 0.45 8.04
CA TYR A 93 -9.48 0.39 6.67
C TYR A 93 -8.05 -0.17 6.61
N PHE A 94 -7.21 0.16 7.59
CA PHE A 94 -5.86 -0.38 7.66
C PHE A 94 -5.83 -1.88 8.00
N THR A 95 -6.76 -2.35 8.83
CA THR A 95 -6.91 -3.79 9.08
C THR A 95 -7.28 -4.52 7.79
N ILE A 96 -8.24 -3.98 7.04
CA ILE A 96 -8.66 -4.55 5.74
C ILE A 96 -7.48 -4.58 4.77
N SER A 97 -6.73 -3.48 4.65
CA SER A 97 -5.56 -3.44 3.76
C SER A 97 -4.44 -4.39 4.20
N SER A 98 -4.26 -4.59 5.51
CA SER A 98 -3.27 -5.53 6.05
C SER A 98 -3.63 -6.99 5.72
N ILE A 99 -4.90 -7.37 5.90
CA ILE A 99 -5.39 -8.70 5.54
C ILE A 99 -5.30 -8.92 4.04
N ALA A 100 -5.73 -7.94 3.24
CA ALA A 100 -5.63 -8.02 1.79
C ALA A 100 -4.18 -8.14 1.32
N ASN A 101 -3.23 -7.45 1.97
CA ASN A 101 -1.80 -7.56 1.68
C ASN A 101 -1.23 -8.95 2.01
N ILE A 102 -1.61 -9.54 3.15
CA ILE A 102 -1.24 -10.92 3.50
C ILE A 102 -1.73 -11.88 2.41
N LEU A 103 -3.01 -11.80 2.05
CA LEU A 103 -3.60 -12.65 1.02
C LEU A 103 -2.96 -12.40 -0.35
N TRP A 104 -2.60 -11.15 -0.64
CA TRP A 104 -1.96 -10.77 -1.89
C TRP A 104 -0.60 -11.45 -2.03
N ILE A 105 0.21 -11.50 -0.96
CA ILE A 105 1.50 -12.21 -0.98
C ILE A 105 1.30 -13.67 -1.37
N PHE A 106 0.36 -14.38 -0.76
CA PHE A 106 0.10 -15.76 -1.14
C PHE A 106 -0.38 -15.87 -2.60
N ALA A 107 -1.36 -15.06 -3.01
CA ALA A 107 -1.85 -15.08 -4.39
C ALA A 107 -0.73 -14.81 -5.42
N TRP A 108 0.17 -13.89 -5.10
CA TRP A 108 1.33 -13.53 -5.93
C TRP A 108 2.31 -14.70 -6.08
N HIS A 109 2.70 -15.33 -4.97
CA HIS A 109 3.69 -16.43 -4.97
C HIS A 109 3.16 -17.73 -5.58
N TYR A 110 1.83 -17.93 -5.61
CA TYR A 110 1.18 -19.03 -6.31
C TYR A 110 0.76 -18.68 -7.74
N TYR A 111 1.23 -17.57 -8.31
CA TYR A 111 0.92 -17.13 -9.67
C TYR A 111 -0.58 -16.93 -9.95
N LEU A 112 -1.38 -16.69 -8.91
CA LEU A 112 -2.82 -16.39 -9.03
C LEU A 112 -3.02 -14.90 -9.38
N ILE A 113 -2.52 -14.48 -10.53
CA ILE A 113 -2.37 -13.06 -10.91
C ILE A 113 -3.71 -12.31 -10.97
N GLY A 114 -4.79 -12.97 -11.41
CA GLY A 114 -6.14 -12.38 -11.36
C GLY A 114 -6.61 -12.10 -9.93
N VAL A 115 -6.36 -13.03 -9.01
CA VAL A 115 -6.69 -12.87 -7.58
C VAL A 115 -5.80 -11.80 -6.95
N SER A 116 -4.51 -11.77 -7.30
CA SER A 116 -3.58 -10.74 -6.83
C SER A 116 -4.07 -9.36 -7.25
N MET A 117 -4.56 -9.19 -8.48
CA MET A 117 -5.07 -7.90 -8.95
C MET A 117 -6.31 -7.45 -8.15
N VAL A 118 -7.25 -8.36 -7.87
CA VAL A 118 -8.42 -8.04 -7.03
C VAL A 118 -7.99 -7.59 -5.63
N LEU A 119 -7.05 -8.31 -5.00
CA LEU A 119 -6.53 -7.97 -3.68
C LEU A 119 -5.77 -6.64 -3.69
N MET A 120 -5.00 -6.36 -4.74
CA MET A 120 -4.31 -5.09 -4.93
C MET A 120 -5.30 -3.92 -4.99
N VAL A 121 -6.43 -4.09 -5.68
CA VAL A 121 -7.51 -3.09 -5.71
C VAL A 121 -8.13 -2.89 -4.32
N VAL A 122 -8.32 -3.96 -3.53
CA VAL A 122 -8.83 -3.85 -2.14
C VAL A 122 -7.86 -3.03 -1.28
N ILE A 123 -6.55 -3.25 -1.40
CA ILE A 123 -5.53 -2.47 -0.70
C ILE A 123 -5.59 -1.00 -1.15
N LEU A 124 -5.61 -0.75 -2.46
CA LEU A 124 -5.65 0.59 -3.04
C LEU A 124 -6.88 1.37 -2.57
N VAL A 125 -8.08 0.78 -2.65
CA VAL A 125 -9.33 1.40 -2.19
C VAL A 125 -9.26 1.70 -0.69
N SER A 126 -8.75 0.77 0.12
CA SER A 126 -8.59 0.99 1.56
C SER A 126 -7.69 2.19 1.84
N LEU A 127 -6.59 2.33 1.10
CA LEU A 127 -5.68 3.47 1.23
C LEU A 127 -6.31 4.79 0.74
N ILE A 128 -7.09 4.78 -0.32
CA ILE A 128 -7.88 5.95 -0.77
C ILE A 128 -8.83 6.40 0.34
N LEU A 129 -9.53 5.47 0.98
CA LEU A 129 -10.47 5.77 2.07
C LEU A 129 -9.75 6.34 3.30
N ILE A 130 -8.62 5.76 3.70
CA ILE A 130 -7.77 6.30 4.77
C ILE A 130 -7.32 7.72 4.42
N TYR A 131 -6.78 7.91 3.23
CA TYR A 131 -6.24 9.18 2.78
C TYR A 131 -7.32 10.27 2.69
N SER A 132 -8.54 9.90 2.27
CA SER A 132 -9.71 10.78 2.28
C SER A 132 -10.10 11.25 3.68
N GLU A 133 -10.19 10.33 4.65
CA GLU A 133 -10.50 10.67 6.05
C GLU A 133 -9.42 11.58 6.67
N LEU A 134 -8.15 11.33 6.37
CA LEU A 134 -7.03 12.12 6.88
C LEU A 134 -6.98 13.54 6.29
N ASN A 135 -7.30 13.72 5.00
CA ASN A 135 -7.32 15.04 4.37
C ASN A 135 -8.52 15.90 4.77
N GLN A 136 -9.64 15.29 5.14
CA GLN A 136 -10.81 16.00 5.67
C GLN A 136 -10.63 16.39 7.14
N SER A 137 -9.61 15.84 7.82
CA SER A 137 -9.38 16.03 9.24
C SER A 137 -8.40 17.16 9.56
N LYS A 138 -8.63 17.86 10.67
CA LYS A 138 -7.67 18.86 11.19
C LYS A 138 -6.54 18.14 11.92
N LEU A 139 -5.40 17.97 11.24
CA LEU A 139 -4.24 17.26 11.78
C LEU A 139 -3.19 18.23 12.34
N ASP A 140 -2.82 18.02 13.60
CA ASP A 140 -1.66 18.66 14.19
C ASP A 140 -0.34 18.10 13.60
N ARG A 141 0.81 18.59 14.06
CA ARG A 141 2.11 18.14 13.54
C ARG A 141 2.37 16.66 13.85
N ARG A 142 1.96 16.17 15.02
CA ARG A 142 2.17 14.77 15.44
C ARG A 142 1.23 13.84 14.67
N ASP A 143 -0.03 14.25 14.49
CA ASP A 143 -0.99 13.57 13.65
C ASP A 143 -0.47 13.40 12.22
N ARG A 144 0.16 14.42 11.65
CA ARG A 144 0.75 14.28 10.31
C ARG A 144 1.87 13.26 10.26
N VAL A 145 2.77 13.29 11.24
CA VAL A 145 3.93 12.39 11.29
C VAL A 145 3.52 10.92 11.47
N PHE A 146 2.53 10.64 12.30
CA PHE A 146 2.17 9.27 12.65
C PHE A 146 0.89 8.76 11.99
N LEU A 147 0.06 9.61 11.40
CA LEU A 147 -1.12 9.19 10.62
C LEU A 147 -0.91 9.48 9.15
N LYS A 148 -0.74 10.76 8.77
CA LYS A 148 -0.73 11.13 7.35
C LYS A 148 0.44 10.51 6.61
N TYR A 149 1.67 10.76 7.05
CA TYR A 149 2.88 10.39 6.31
C TYR A 149 3.04 8.89 6.08
N PRO A 150 2.80 7.99 7.06
CA PRO A 150 2.86 6.55 6.82
C PRO A 150 1.92 6.11 5.69
N PHE A 151 0.68 6.61 5.70
CA PHE A 151 -0.31 6.26 4.69
C PHE A 151 -0.07 6.96 3.35
N SER A 152 0.53 8.15 3.32
CA SER A 152 0.96 8.80 2.08
C SER A 152 2.05 8.00 1.37
N ILE A 153 3.04 7.50 2.12
CA ILE A 153 4.13 6.67 1.58
C ILE A 153 3.54 5.36 1.06
N TYR A 154 2.73 4.68 1.87
CA TYR A 154 2.14 3.40 1.48
C TYR A 154 1.22 3.54 0.27
N PHE A 155 0.40 4.59 0.22
CA PHE A 155 -0.50 4.85 -0.91
C PHE A 155 0.25 5.17 -2.20
N GLY A 156 1.36 5.91 -2.12
CA GLY A 156 2.23 6.18 -3.27
C GLY A 156 2.74 4.89 -3.89
N TRP A 157 3.28 4.00 -3.06
CA TRP A 157 3.83 2.72 -3.51
C TRP A 157 2.75 1.82 -4.12
N ILE A 158 1.61 1.66 -3.43
CA ILE A 158 0.52 0.81 -3.93
C ILE A 158 -0.08 1.35 -5.24
N THR A 159 -0.02 2.66 -5.49
CA THR A 159 -0.41 3.21 -6.80
C THR A 159 0.46 2.64 -7.92
N VAL A 160 1.78 2.66 -7.75
CA VAL A 160 2.73 2.11 -8.75
C VAL A 160 2.61 0.59 -8.84
N ALA A 161 2.54 -0.10 -7.70
CA ALA A 161 2.37 -1.55 -7.65
C ALA A 161 1.06 -2.00 -8.32
N THR A 162 -0.01 -1.21 -8.25
CA THR A 162 -1.27 -1.50 -8.96
C THR A 162 -1.07 -1.43 -10.48
N ILE A 163 -0.38 -0.40 -10.98
CA ILE A 163 -0.10 -0.27 -12.41
C ILE A 163 0.76 -1.46 -12.87
N ALA A 164 1.82 -1.80 -12.13
CA ALA A 164 2.66 -2.97 -12.44
C ALA A 164 1.87 -4.29 -12.41
N ASN A 165 0.96 -4.46 -11.44
CA ASN A 165 0.12 -5.65 -11.35
C ASN A 165 -0.85 -5.75 -12.53
N VAL A 166 -1.37 -4.63 -13.07
CA VAL A 166 -2.18 -4.61 -14.30
C VAL A 166 -1.37 -5.13 -15.49
N PHE A 167 -0.13 -4.65 -15.68
CA PHE A 167 0.72 -5.14 -16.77
C PHE A 167 1.06 -6.61 -16.61
N THR A 168 1.39 -7.03 -15.39
CA THR A 168 1.61 -8.46 -15.07
C THR A 168 0.38 -9.30 -15.42
N LEU A 169 -0.82 -8.83 -15.08
CA LEU A 169 -2.07 -9.51 -15.42
C LEU A 169 -2.27 -9.60 -16.93
N MET A 170 -2.03 -8.51 -17.66
CA MET A 170 -2.12 -8.48 -19.13
C MET A 170 -1.18 -9.49 -19.78
N VAL A 171 0.07 -9.56 -19.32
CA VAL A 171 1.04 -10.55 -19.78
C VAL A 171 0.57 -11.97 -19.44
N SER A 172 0.07 -12.20 -18.22
CA SER A 172 -0.38 -13.53 -17.77
C SER A 172 -1.54 -14.12 -18.58
N VAL A 173 -2.38 -13.26 -19.19
CA VAL A 173 -3.50 -13.70 -20.05
C VAL A 173 -3.14 -13.71 -21.55
N GLY A 174 -1.87 -13.44 -21.89
CA GLY A 174 -1.40 -13.42 -23.28
C GLY A 174 -1.93 -12.24 -24.10
N TRP A 175 -2.21 -11.09 -23.47
CA TRP A 175 -2.64 -9.89 -24.19
C TRP A 175 -1.52 -9.36 -25.09
N ASP A 176 -1.86 -9.07 -26.34
CA ASP A 176 -0.92 -8.66 -27.41
C ASP A 176 -0.57 -7.17 -27.40
N GLY A 177 -0.98 -6.43 -26.37
CA GLY A 177 -0.69 -5.00 -26.28
C GLY A 177 -1.45 -4.13 -27.27
N LEU A 178 -2.52 -4.64 -27.91
CA LEU A 178 -3.19 -4.00 -29.05
C LEU A 178 -2.21 -3.76 -30.23
N GLY A 179 -1.17 -4.58 -30.36
CA GLY A 179 -0.10 -4.40 -31.35
C GLY A 179 0.86 -3.24 -31.05
N LEU A 180 0.77 -2.61 -29.87
CA LEU A 180 1.73 -1.60 -29.41
C LEU A 180 3.00 -2.28 -28.89
N SER A 181 4.14 -1.63 -29.08
CA SER A 181 5.40 -2.12 -28.51
C SER A 181 5.40 -1.96 -26.99
N GLY A 182 6.18 -2.80 -26.29
CA GLY A 182 6.33 -2.73 -24.84
C GLY A 182 6.82 -1.36 -24.35
N GLN A 183 7.62 -0.65 -25.14
CA GLN A 183 8.08 0.70 -24.82
C GLN A 183 6.92 1.71 -24.82
N ILE A 184 5.98 1.61 -25.77
CA ILE A 184 4.81 2.49 -25.83
C ILE A 184 3.89 2.21 -24.65
N LEU A 185 3.62 0.93 -24.35
CA LEU A 185 2.80 0.53 -23.21
C LEU A 185 3.38 1.06 -21.88
N THR A 186 4.70 0.99 -21.73
CA THR A 186 5.40 1.51 -20.56
C THR A 186 5.35 3.04 -20.48
N ALA A 187 5.54 3.73 -21.61
CA ALA A 187 5.38 5.18 -21.64
C ALA A 187 3.97 5.60 -21.22
N ILE A 188 2.93 4.89 -21.68
CA ILE A 188 1.54 5.11 -21.26
C ILE A 188 1.39 4.89 -19.75
N ALA A 189 1.96 3.80 -19.21
CA ALA A 189 1.94 3.49 -17.78
C ALA A 189 2.59 4.60 -16.94
N ILE A 190 3.75 5.09 -17.35
CA ILE A 190 4.47 6.20 -16.69
C ILE A 190 3.63 7.47 -16.75
N ILE A 191 3.04 7.81 -17.91
CA ILE A 191 2.16 8.97 -18.06
C ILE A 191 0.95 8.88 -17.13
N ILE A 192 0.33 7.70 -17.01
CA ILE A 192 -0.79 7.46 -16.08
C ILE A 192 -0.32 7.65 -14.63
N GLY A 193 0.80 7.04 -14.23
CA GLY A 193 1.38 7.17 -12.90
C GLY A 193 1.69 8.63 -12.54
N LEU A 194 2.31 9.36 -13.45
CA LEU A 194 2.61 10.79 -13.30
C LEU A 194 1.34 11.64 -13.23
N ALA A 195 0.33 11.36 -14.05
CA ALA A 195 -0.94 12.10 -14.02
C ALA A 195 -1.67 11.91 -12.68
N ILE A 196 -1.67 10.69 -12.13
CA ILE A 196 -2.19 10.40 -10.80
C ILE A 196 -1.37 11.16 -9.74
N ALA A 197 -0.04 11.08 -9.80
CA ALA A 197 0.86 11.78 -8.90
C ALA A 197 0.58 13.28 -8.84
N VAL A 198 0.57 13.95 -9.99
CA VAL A 198 0.31 15.39 -10.11
C VAL A 198 -1.06 15.75 -9.55
N THR A 199 -2.09 14.95 -9.83
CA THR A 199 -3.46 15.19 -9.34
C THR A 199 -3.52 15.11 -7.81
N ILE A 200 -2.91 14.09 -7.21
CA ILE A 200 -2.91 13.89 -5.77
C ILE A 200 -2.06 14.97 -5.07
N ILE A 201 -0.89 15.32 -5.60
CA ILE A 201 -0.02 16.38 -5.05
C ILE A 201 -0.75 17.73 -5.10
N LYS A 202 -1.33 18.11 -6.25
CA LYS A 202 -2.02 19.41 -6.38
C LYS A 202 -3.22 19.53 -5.46
N ARG A 203 -4.02 18.46 -5.33
CA ARG A 203 -5.22 18.47 -4.47
C ARG A 203 -4.89 18.45 -2.99
N ASN A 204 -3.86 17.70 -2.58
CA ASN A 204 -3.66 17.36 -1.17
C ASN A 204 -2.36 17.92 -0.56
N LYS A 205 -1.54 18.61 -1.38
CA LYS A 205 -0.23 19.18 -1.03
C LYS A 205 0.70 18.17 -0.35
N ASP A 206 0.64 16.91 -0.82
CA ASP A 206 1.36 15.80 -0.21
C ASP A 206 2.60 15.45 -1.04
N ILE A 207 3.75 15.93 -0.57
CA ILE A 207 5.03 15.75 -1.25
C ILE A 207 5.53 14.30 -1.07
N LEU A 208 5.22 13.64 0.05
CA LEU A 208 5.71 12.28 0.32
C LEU A 208 5.11 11.27 -0.64
N TYR A 209 3.81 11.39 -0.95
CA TYR A 209 3.17 10.59 -1.99
C TYR A 209 3.89 10.75 -3.34
N GLY A 210 4.21 11.99 -3.71
CA GLY A 210 4.93 12.30 -4.95
C GLY A 210 6.34 11.73 -4.99
N LEU A 211 7.09 11.83 -3.88
CA LEU A 211 8.46 11.31 -3.79
C LEU A 211 8.51 9.79 -3.97
N VAL A 212 7.53 9.06 -3.42
CA VAL A 212 7.46 7.61 -3.60
C VAL A 212 7.21 7.25 -5.06
N ILE A 213 6.31 7.96 -5.75
CA ILE A 213 6.06 7.71 -7.18
C ILE A 213 7.31 8.03 -8.00
N ILE A 214 7.97 9.15 -7.74
CA ILE A 214 9.21 9.52 -8.46
C ILE A 214 10.32 8.51 -8.22
N GLY A 215 10.44 7.96 -7.01
CA GLY A 215 11.45 6.93 -6.71
C GLY A 215 11.13 5.55 -7.27
N ALA A 216 9.91 5.32 -7.77
CA ALA A 216 9.45 4.03 -8.27
C ALA A 216 9.25 3.99 -9.79
N LEU A 217 9.20 5.15 -10.45
CA LEU A 217 9.20 5.32 -11.91
C LEU A 217 10.64 5.50 -12.42
#